data_AF-A0ABD5VHP3-F1
#
_entry.id   AF-A0ABD5VHP3-F1
#
_cell.length_a   1.000
_cell.length_b   1.000
_cell.length_c   1.000
_cell.angle_alpha   90.00
_cell.angle_beta   90.00
_cell.angle_gamma   90.00
#
_symmetry.space_group_name_H-M   'P 1'
#
loop_
_entity.id
_entity.type
_entity.pdbx_description
1 polymer ?
#
loop_
_entity_poly.entity_id
_entity_poly.type
_entity_poly.pdbx_seq_one_letter_code
_entity_poly.pdbx_strand_id
1 'polypeptide(L)'
;MTEDGVATAEDARSSDDDADAGSDGRTYGGLLTAFPYALRESDSLLFKLYATVSGLLATLLAFFFAAAVTVAVSNTLGAGGGTFTFVRSFYVFVALAVVSPIVAPVLFVAREHRRGRGDARFDRRMALLGFVYFVALYVAAVISMPPEFTLDGEVTTRPDPSGLFAPLVRVFYAMPPLSSILPPALVGVAMYLLDRRHKASNA
;
A
#
# COMPACT_ATOMS: atom_id res chain seq x y z
N MET A 1 -67.87 -2.56 20.09
CA MET A 1 -66.95 -2.79 18.96
C MET A 1 -66.30 -1.46 18.60
N THR A 2 -65.23 -1.08 19.29
CA THR A 2 -64.14 -0.23 18.78
C THR A 2 -62.95 -0.40 19.72
N GLU A 3 -61.81 -0.74 19.13
CA GLU A 3 -60.51 -1.04 19.72
C GLU A 3 -59.67 0.23 19.96
N ASP A 4 -58.77 0.10 20.93
CA ASP A 4 -57.36 0.54 20.96
C ASP A 4 -56.98 2.02 20.82
N GLY A 5 -56.42 2.52 21.93
CA GLY A 5 -55.66 3.76 22.01
C GLY A 5 -54.63 3.69 23.14
N VAL A 6 -53.61 2.84 22.98
CA VAL A 6 -52.38 2.93 23.77
C VAL A 6 -51.22 3.08 22.79
N ALA A 7 -50.90 4.33 22.45
CA ALA A 7 -49.64 4.67 21.79
C ALA A 7 -48.54 4.57 22.86
N THR A 8 -47.82 3.44 22.87
CA THR A 8 -46.63 3.26 23.70
C THR A 8 -45.51 4.16 23.20
N ALA A 9 -44.87 4.88 24.11
CA ALA A 9 -43.70 5.73 23.87
C ALA A 9 -42.42 4.97 23.50
N GLU A 10 -42.55 3.74 22.98
CA GLU A 10 -41.45 2.85 22.57
C GLU A 10 -41.00 3.08 21.13
N ASP A 11 -41.89 3.55 20.25
CA ASP A 11 -41.58 3.74 18.82
C ASP A 11 -40.65 4.92 18.52
N ALA A 12 -40.47 5.84 19.48
CA ALA A 12 -39.63 7.03 19.29
C ALA A 12 -38.17 6.85 19.71
N ARG A 13 -37.79 5.67 20.26
CA ARG A 13 -36.40 5.40 20.70
C ARG A 13 -35.63 4.44 19.81
N SER A 14 -36.25 3.83 18.81
CA SER A 14 -35.56 2.88 17.91
C SER A 14 -35.07 3.47 16.58
N SER A 15 -35.26 4.77 16.33
CA SER A 15 -34.96 5.37 15.02
C SER A 15 -33.56 5.96 14.89
N ASP A 16 -32.83 6.14 15.99
CA ASP A 16 -31.51 6.82 15.98
C ASP A 16 -30.31 5.87 16.16
N ASP A 17 -30.50 4.63 16.65
CA ASP A 17 -29.39 3.66 16.87
C ASP A 17 -29.04 2.81 15.63
N ASP A 18 -29.90 2.75 14.60
CA ASP A 18 -29.67 1.97 13.38
C ASP A 18 -28.97 2.76 12.25
N ALA A 19 -28.71 4.05 12.46
CA ALA A 19 -28.09 4.90 11.44
C ALA A 19 -26.54 4.84 11.41
N ASP A 20 -25.90 4.36 12.47
CA ASP A 20 -24.42 4.43 12.62
C ASP A 20 -23.70 3.10 12.29
N ALA A 21 -24.36 1.95 12.43
CA ALA A 21 -23.74 0.63 12.19
C ALA A 21 -23.61 0.23 10.68
N GLY A 22 -24.21 1.00 9.76
CA GLY A 22 -24.28 0.69 8.33
C GLY A 22 -23.33 1.50 7.42
N SER A 23 -22.54 2.43 7.98
CA SER A 23 -21.64 3.30 7.19
C SER A 23 -20.20 2.73 7.10
N ASP A 24 -19.77 2.01 8.13
CA ASP A 24 -18.45 1.38 8.18
C ASP A 24 -18.33 0.23 7.16
N GLY A 25 -19.32 -0.67 7.08
CA GLY A 25 -19.28 -1.83 6.18
C GLY A 25 -19.21 -1.48 4.68
N ARG A 26 -19.84 -0.38 4.25
CA ARG A 26 -19.85 0.05 2.84
C ARG A 26 -18.56 0.77 2.44
N THR A 27 -17.97 1.52 3.37
CA THR A 27 -16.73 2.27 3.13
C THR A 27 -15.51 1.33 3.13
N TYR A 28 -15.46 0.35 4.03
CA TYR A 28 -14.40 -0.67 4.06
C TYR A 28 -14.59 -1.77 2.99
N GLY A 29 -15.84 -2.13 2.68
CA GLY A 29 -16.16 -3.11 1.63
C GLY A 29 -15.69 -2.70 0.23
N GLY A 30 -15.61 -1.39 -0.05
CA GLY A 30 -15.15 -0.87 -1.33
C GLY A 30 -13.68 -1.14 -1.65
N LEU A 31 -12.83 -1.26 -0.61
CA LEU A 31 -11.38 -1.49 -0.76
C LEU A 31 -11.06 -2.98 -0.96
N LEU A 32 -11.71 -3.86 -0.18
CA LEU A 32 -11.51 -5.32 -0.28
C LEU A 32 -12.13 -5.91 -1.55
N THR A 33 -13.24 -5.33 -2.03
CA THR A 33 -13.88 -5.75 -3.29
C THR A 33 -13.24 -5.16 -4.54
N ALA A 34 -12.33 -4.19 -4.42
CA ALA A 34 -11.69 -3.55 -5.56
C ALA A 34 -10.79 -4.52 -6.35
N PHE A 35 -10.06 -5.40 -5.65
CA PHE A 35 -9.19 -6.41 -6.26
C PHE A 35 -9.93 -7.41 -7.16
N PRO A 36 -10.96 -8.13 -6.68
CA PRO A 36 -11.70 -9.07 -7.54
C PRO A 36 -12.46 -8.36 -8.66
N TYR A 37 -12.94 -7.13 -8.43
CA TYR A 37 -13.59 -6.33 -9.47
C TYR A 37 -12.63 -5.93 -10.60
N ALA A 38 -11.47 -5.36 -10.28
CA ALA A 38 -10.48 -4.94 -11.27
C ALA A 38 -9.92 -6.11 -12.09
N LEU A 39 -9.72 -7.28 -11.46
CA LEU A 39 -9.30 -8.50 -12.16
C LEU A 39 -10.34 -8.99 -13.18
N ARG A 40 -11.63 -8.78 -12.89
CA ARG A 40 -12.73 -9.22 -13.74
C ARG A 40 -12.98 -8.27 -14.91
N GLU A 41 -12.87 -6.97 -14.69
CA GLU A 41 -13.21 -5.95 -15.69
C GLU A 41 -12.07 -5.60 -16.65
N SER A 42 -10.80 -5.67 -16.21
CA SER A 42 -9.67 -5.35 -17.09
C SER A 42 -9.43 -6.44 -18.13
N ASP A 43 -9.26 -6.08 -19.40
CA ASP A 43 -8.85 -7.00 -20.48
C ASP A 43 -7.32 -7.25 -20.54
N SER A 44 -6.53 -6.45 -19.83
CA SER A 44 -5.06 -6.54 -19.87
C SER A 44 -4.51 -7.69 -19.02
N LEU A 45 -3.89 -8.70 -19.67
CA LEU A 45 -3.19 -9.79 -18.97
C LEU A 45 -2.05 -9.29 -18.07
N LEU A 46 -1.32 -8.26 -18.50
CA LEU A 46 -0.24 -7.68 -17.69
C LEU A 46 -0.77 -7.09 -16.39
N PHE A 47 -1.93 -6.43 -16.45
CA PHE A 47 -2.58 -5.90 -15.27
C PHE A 47 -3.12 -7.01 -14.38
N LYS A 48 -3.70 -8.07 -14.94
CA LYS A 48 -4.14 -9.24 -14.15
C LYS A 48 -2.99 -9.91 -13.42
N LEU A 49 -1.86 -10.13 -14.10
CA LEU A 49 -0.65 -10.67 -13.47
C LEU A 49 -0.16 -9.77 -12.35
N TYR A 50 -0.06 -8.46 -12.62
CA TYR A 50 0.35 -7.48 -11.62
C TYR A 50 -0.58 -7.49 -10.40
N ALA A 51 -1.89 -7.42 -10.61
CA ALA A 51 -2.89 -7.37 -9.55
C ALA A 51 -2.89 -8.64 -8.69
N THR A 52 -2.71 -9.81 -9.30
CA THR A 52 -2.57 -11.09 -8.57
C THR A 52 -1.28 -11.13 -7.76
N VAL A 53 -0.14 -10.79 -8.36
CA VAL A 53 1.17 -10.81 -7.67
C VAL A 53 1.20 -9.78 -6.54
N SER A 54 0.74 -8.56 -6.79
CA SER A 54 0.68 -7.48 -5.80
C SER A 54 -0.33 -7.78 -4.69
N GLY A 55 -1.47 -8.42 -4.99
CA GLY A 55 -2.43 -8.84 -3.97
C GLY A 55 -1.86 -9.92 -3.04
N LEU A 56 -1.17 -10.92 -3.60
CA LEU A 56 -0.47 -11.94 -2.81
C LEU A 56 0.63 -11.31 -1.95
N LEU A 57 1.42 -10.41 -2.54
CA LEU A 57 2.48 -9.71 -1.85
C LEU A 57 1.93 -8.81 -0.74
N ALA A 58 0.84 -8.06 -0.98
CA ALA A 58 0.18 -7.24 0.02
C ALA A 58 -0.34 -8.08 1.19
N THR A 59 -0.87 -9.27 0.90
CA THR A 59 -1.34 -10.22 1.93
C THR A 59 -0.17 -10.72 2.78
N LEU A 60 0.93 -11.10 2.13
CA LEU A 60 2.15 -11.53 2.81
C LEU A 60 2.75 -10.40 3.67
N LEU A 61 2.82 -9.18 3.13
CA LEU A 61 3.26 -8.01 3.89
C LEU A 61 2.34 -7.78 5.09
N ALA A 62 1.02 -7.79 4.90
CA ALA A 62 0.07 -7.60 5.99
C ALA A 62 0.27 -8.64 7.12
N PHE A 63 0.57 -9.89 6.76
CA PHE A 63 0.93 -10.93 7.73
C PHE A 63 2.23 -10.57 8.49
N PHE A 64 3.29 -10.18 7.80
CA PHE A 64 4.53 -9.72 8.44
C PHE A 64 4.31 -8.48 9.33
N PHE A 65 3.48 -7.53 8.87
CA PHE A 65 3.12 -6.35 9.63
C PHE A 65 2.35 -6.71 10.92
N ALA A 66 1.42 -7.65 10.84
CA ALA A 66 0.73 -8.17 12.03
C ALA A 66 1.70 -8.87 12.99
N ALA A 67 2.59 -9.73 12.47
CA ALA A 67 3.58 -10.42 13.29
C ALA A 67 4.55 -9.44 13.98
N ALA A 68 5.03 -8.43 13.25
CA ALA A 68 5.90 -7.40 13.80
C ALA A 68 5.21 -6.55 14.87
N VAL A 69 3.91 -6.25 14.72
CA VAL A 69 3.13 -5.60 15.79
C VAL A 69 3.14 -6.46 17.05
N THR A 70 2.90 -7.77 16.92
CA THR A 70 2.97 -8.71 18.05
C THR A 70 4.34 -8.72 18.72
N VAL A 71 5.43 -8.85 17.94
CA VAL A 71 6.81 -8.80 18.48
C VAL A 71 7.07 -7.47 19.18
N ALA A 72 6.61 -6.37 18.59
CA ALA A 72 6.75 -5.07 19.21
C ALA A 72 5.99 -5.00 20.55
N VAL A 73 4.83 -5.70 20.69
CA VAL A 73 4.05 -5.75 21.96
C VAL A 73 4.83 -6.54 23.00
N SER A 74 5.38 -7.68 22.61
CA SER A 74 6.21 -8.51 23.48
C SER A 74 7.41 -7.73 24.03
N ASN A 75 8.09 -6.96 23.19
CA ASN A 75 9.27 -6.19 23.58
C ASN A 75 8.95 -5.01 24.53
N THR A 76 7.69 -4.58 24.62
CA THR A 76 7.28 -3.51 25.55
C THR A 76 6.97 -3.98 26.97
N LEU A 77 6.86 -5.28 27.23
CA LEU A 77 6.54 -5.79 28.57
C LEU A 77 7.66 -5.56 29.62
N GLY A 78 8.81 -5.00 29.22
CA GLY A 78 9.94 -4.71 30.11
C GLY A 78 10.65 -3.35 29.92
N ALA A 79 10.10 -2.41 29.13
CA ALA A 79 10.78 -1.14 28.79
C ALA A 79 10.10 0.10 29.38
N GLY A 80 10.88 1.01 29.98
CA GLY A 80 10.41 2.27 30.58
C GLY A 80 9.79 3.24 29.57
N GLY A 81 8.68 3.87 29.95
CA GLY A 81 7.79 4.63 29.06
C GLY A 81 8.34 5.98 28.55
N GLY A 82 7.98 6.34 27.32
CA GLY A 82 8.22 7.66 26.73
C GLY A 82 8.64 7.59 25.25
N THR A 83 9.89 7.23 24.98
CA THR A 83 10.48 7.27 23.63
C THR A 83 10.10 6.06 22.76
N PHE A 84 9.84 4.91 23.38
CA PHE A 84 9.48 3.68 22.67
C PHE A 84 8.14 3.76 21.94
N THR A 85 7.18 4.55 22.43
CA THR A 85 5.85 4.64 21.83
C THR A 85 5.88 5.33 20.47
N PHE A 86 6.65 6.41 20.31
CA PHE A 86 6.76 7.16 19.04
C PHE A 86 7.40 6.32 17.92
N VAL A 87 8.57 5.73 18.18
CA VAL A 87 9.30 4.85 17.23
C VAL A 87 8.43 3.67 16.81
N ARG A 88 7.59 3.18 17.73
CA ARG A 88 6.73 2.03 17.50
C ARG A 88 5.47 2.35 16.70
N SER A 89 4.85 3.52 16.92
CA SER A 89 3.74 4.00 16.08
C SER A 89 4.19 4.34 14.64
N PHE A 90 5.46 4.73 14.46
CA PHE A 90 6.03 4.99 13.12
C PHE A 90 5.96 3.77 12.21
N TYR A 91 5.94 2.56 12.79
CA TYR A 91 5.77 1.32 12.05
C TYR A 91 4.52 1.31 11.15
N VAL A 92 3.40 1.87 11.62
CA VAL A 92 2.16 1.96 10.83
C VAL A 92 2.35 2.86 9.61
N PHE A 93 3.07 3.99 9.78
CA PHE A 93 3.39 4.87 8.65
C PHE A 93 4.28 4.19 7.62
N VAL A 94 5.29 3.42 8.07
CA VAL A 94 6.14 2.62 7.17
C VAL A 94 5.30 1.56 6.45
N ALA A 95 4.41 0.88 7.17
CA ALA A 95 3.48 -0.10 6.59
C ALA A 95 2.67 0.51 5.46
N LEU A 96 2.02 1.64 5.73
CA LEU A 96 1.20 2.35 4.76
C LEU A 96 2.04 2.87 3.59
N ALA A 97 3.22 3.42 3.86
CA ALA A 97 4.12 3.94 2.82
C ALA A 97 4.60 2.83 1.86
N VAL A 98 4.79 1.61 2.35
CA VAL A 98 5.19 0.47 1.52
C VAL A 98 3.99 -0.12 0.79
N VAL A 99 2.88 -0.39 1.50
CA VAL A 99 1.73 -1.11 0.94
C VAL A 99 0.91 -0.24 -0.01
N SER A 100 0.70 1.04 0.31
CA SER A 100 -0.13 1.95 -0.48
C SER A 100 0.26 2.00 -1.97
N PRO A 101 1.52 2.27 -2.34
CA PRO A 101 1.93 2.31 -3.75
C PRO A 101 1.96 0.94 -4.44
N ILE A 102 2.02 -0.17 -3.69
CA ILE A 102 1.86 -1.52 -4.24
C ILE A 102 0.40 -1.75 -4.64
N VAL A 103 -0.55 -1.25 -3.84
CA VAL A 103 -1.99 -1.42 -4.07
C VAL A 103 -2.56 -0.34 -5.00
N ALA A 104 -1.92 0.83 -5.06
CA ALA A 104 -2.42 2.01 -5.77
C ALA A 104 -2.74 1.76 -7.26
N PRO A 105 -1.89 1.09 -8.07
CA PRO A 105 -2.22 0.80 -9.47
C PRO A 105 -3.53 0.02 -9.64
N VAL A 106 -3.81 -0.93 -8.74
CA VAL A 106 -5.07 -1.70 -8.75
C VAL A 106 -6.26 -0.80 -8.45
N LEU A 107 -6.14 0.07 -7.44
CA LEU A 107 -7.20 0.99 -7.07
C LEU A 107 -7.47 2.05 -8.15
N PHE A 108 -6.43 2.57 -8.81
CA PHE A 108 -6.59 3.52 -9.92
C PHE A 108 -7.39 2.89 -11.06
N VAL A 109 -7.02 1.67 -11.47
CA VAL A 109 -7.72 0.93 -12.53
C VAL A 109 -9.16 0.59 -12.11
N ALA A 110 -9.36 0.03 -10.91
CA ALA A 110 -10.69 -0.27 -10.39
C ALA A 110 -11.61 0.96 -10.39
N ARG A 111 -11.09 2.12 -9.96
CA ARG A 111 -11.84 3.37 -9.91
C ARG A 111 -12.25 3.85 -11.30
N GLU A 112 -11.38 3.72 -12.29
CA GLU A 112 -11.65 4.22 -13.64
C GLU A 112 -12.69 3.36 -14.38
N HIS A 113 -12.60 2.04 -14.22
CA HIS A 113 -13.61 1.11 -14.71
C HIS A 113 -14.98 1.33 -14.05
N ARG A 114 -15.02 1.55 -12.72
CA ARG A 114 -16.27 1.94 -12.02
C ARG A 114 -16.89 3.25 -12.54
N ARG A 115 -16.10 4.11 -13.17
CA ARG A 115 -16.54 5.39 -13.76
C ARG A 115 -16.86 5.29 -15.25
N GLY A 116 -16.85 4.08 -15.82
CA GLY A 116 -17.13 3.84 -17.24
C GLY A 116 -16.05 4.33 -18.20
N ARG A 117 -14.83 4.57 -17.70
CA ARG A 117 -13.69 5.11 -18.48
C ARG A 117 -12.51 4.12 -18.59
N GLY A 118 -12.81 2.83 -18.42
CA GLY A 118 -11.84 1.75 -18.52
C GLY A 118 -11.14 1.72 -19.88
N ASP A 119 -9.81 1.59 -19.88
CA ASP A 119 -9.00 1.49 -21.10
C ASP A 119 -7.84 0.52 -20.87
N ALA A 120 -7.74 -0.52 -21.71
CA ALA A 120 -6.68 -1.51 -21.64
C ALA A 120 -5.27 -0.90 -21.76
N ARG A 121 -5.10 0.24 -22.47
CA ARG A 121 -3.80 0.93 -22.56
C ARG A 121 -3.43 1.61 -21.24
N PHE A 122 -4.41 2.21 -20.56
CA PHE A 122 -4.23 2.77 -19.22
C PHE A 122 -3.87 1.66 -18.23
N ASP A 123 -4.64 0.57 -18.21
CA ASP A 123 -4.44 -0.58 -17.32
C ASP A 123 -3.03 -1.16 -17.47
N ARG A 124 -2.56 -1.36 -18.71
CA ARG A 124 -1.21 -1.85 -19.00
C ARG A 124 -0.12 -0.89 -18.55
N ARG A 125 -0.26 0.41 -18.79
CA ARG A 125 0.74 1.42 -18.37
C ARG A 125 0.81 1.53 -16.86
N MET A 126 -0.34 1.48 -16.18
CA MET A 126 -0.41 1.53 -14.73
C MET A 126 0.22 0.27 -14.10
N ALA A 127 -0.04 -0.92 -14.67
CA ALA A 127 0.62 -2.16 -14.26
C ALA A 127 2.15 -2.11 -14.47
N LEU A 128 2.62 -1.59 -15.60
CA LEU A 128 4.05 -1.41 -15.88
C LEU A 128 4.70 -0.53 -14.81
N LEU A 129 4.09 0.62 -14.49
CA LEU A 129 4.58 1.49 -13.42
C LEU A 129 4.59 0.77 -12.07
N GLY A 130 3.61 -0.08 -11.80
CA GLY A 130 3.59 -0.94 -10.62
C GLY A 130 4.80 -1.88 -10.54
N PHE A 131 5.19 -2.51 -11.65
CA PHE A 131 6.41 -3.33 -11.67
C PHE A 131 7.69 -2.49 -11.54
N VAL A 132 7.74 -1.34 -12.20
CA VAL A 132 8.85 -0.39 -12.07
C VAL A 132 8.97 0.11 -10.62
N TYR A 133 7.87 0.22 -9.89
CA TYR A 133 7.88 0.57 -8.47
C TYR A 133 8.64 -0.45 -7.62
N PHE A 134 8.45 -1.75 -7.87
CA PHE A 134 9.23 -2.79 -7.18
C PHE A 134 10.74 -2.69 -7.48
N VAL A 135 11.09 -2.42 -8.74
CA VAL A 135 12.50 -2.18 -9.12
C VAL A 135 13.04 -0.94 -8.41
N ALA A 136 12.23 0.12 -8.31
CA ALA A 136 12.61 1.35 -7.62
C ALA A 136 12.81 1.14 -6.11
N LEU A 137 12.00 0.28 -5.47
CA LEU A 137 12.20 -0.11 -4.07
C LEU A 137 13.51 -0.88 -3.88
N TYR A 138 13.85 -1.78 -4.81
CA TYR A 138 15.14 -2.47 -4.77
C TYR A 138 16.30 -1.48 -4.91
N VAL A 139 16.23 -0.54 -5.85
CA VAL A 139 17.24 0.51 -6.02
C VAL A 139 17.34 1.39 -4.76
N ALA A 140 16.22 1.74 -4.14
CA ALA A 140 16.20 2.48 -2.89
C ALA A 140 16.96 1.74 -1.78
N ALA A 141 16.75 0.43 -1.65
CA ALA A 141 17.46 -0.42 -0.68
C ALA A 141 18.97 -0.47 -0.96
N VAL A 142 19.38 -0.53 -2.23
CA VAL A 142 20.79 -0.52 -2.62
C VAL A 142 21.45 0.83 -2.28
N ILE A 143 20.75 1.95 -2.51
CA ILE A 143 21.24 3.29 -2.19
C ILE A 143 21.34 3.51 -0.67
N SER A 144 20.38 2.99 0.11
CA SER A 144 20.36 3.18 1.56
C SER A 144 21.36 2.30 2.32
N MET A 145 22.00 1.34 1.65
CA MET A 145 22.89 0.37 2.28
C MET A 145 24.18 1.04 2.79
N PRO A 146 24.41 1.07 4.11
CA PRO A 146 25.63 1.64 4.67
C PRO A 146 26.86 0.79 4.32
N PRO A 147 28.07 1.37 4.33
CA PRO A 147 29.30 0.64 4.04
C PRO A 147 29.57 -0.47 5.06
N GLU A 148 29.18 -0.27 6.32
CA GLU A 148 29.29 -1.25 7.41
C GLU A 148 27.95 -1.31 8.16
N PHE A 149 27.53 -2.52 8.55
CA PHE A 149 26.35 -2.76 9.35
C PHE A 149 26.52 -3.99 10.23
N THR A 150 25.89 -4.00 11.39
CA THR A 150 25.94 -5.14 12.32
C THR A 150 24.84 -6.14 11.99
N LEU A 151 25.22 -7.39 11.74
CA LEU A 151 24.31 -8.53 11.57
C LEU A 151 24.69 -9.57 12.62
N ASP A 152 23.74 -10.00 13.46
CA ASP A 152 23.96 -11.01 14.51
C ASP A 152 25.12 -10.68 15.49
N GLY A 153 25.37 -9.40 15.73
CA GLY A 153 26.45 -8.92 16.61
C GLY A 153 27.82 -8.80 15.94
N GLU A 154 27.94 -9.21 14.67
CA GLU A 154 29.17 -9.09 13.89
C GLU A 154 29.08 -7.91 12.92
N VAL A 155 30.12 -7.07 12.88
CA VAL A 155 30.20 -5.95 11.93
C VAL A 155 30.55 -6.53 10.56
N THR A 156 29.61 -6.45 9.63
CA THR A 156 29.76 -6.90 8.25
C THR A 156 29.88 -5.68 7.33
N THR A 157 30.79 -5.77 6.36
CA THR A 157 30.93 -4.77 5.30
C THR A 157 29.98 -5.09 4.15
N ARG A 158 29.42 -4.07 3.50
CA ARG A 158 28.62 -4.30 2.28
C ARG A 158 29.47 -4.97 1.20
N PRO A 159 28.89 -5.85 0.36
CA PRO A 159 29.62 -6.50 -0.71
C PRO A 159 30.17 -5.50 -1.73
N ASP A 160 31.37 -5.77 -2.25
CA ASP A 160 31.94 -4.98 -3.33
C ASP A 160 31.12 -5.14 -4.62
N PRO A 161 30.90 -4.03 -5.38
CA PRO A 161 30.19 -4.09 -6.65
C PRO A 161 30.88 -5.03 -7.65
N SER A 162 30.16 -6.06 -8.08
CA SER A 162 30.68 -7.11 -8.98
C SER A 162 29.67 -7.47 -10.09
N GLY A 163 30.16 -8.14 -11.12
CA GLY A 163 29.35 -8.56 -12.28
C GLY A 163 28.98 -7.43 -13.25
N LEU A 164 28.01 -7.72 -14.14
CA LEU A 164 27.61 -6.82 -15.25
C LEU A 164 27.07 -5.46 -14.76
N PHE A 165 26.43 -5.43 -13.59
CA PHE A 165 25.84 -4.22 -13.01
C PHE A 165 26.78 -3.48 -12.04
N ALA A 166 28.04 -3.91 -11.89
CA ALA A 166 29.00 -3.28 -10.97
C ALA A 166 29.12 -1.75 -11.16
N PRO A 167 29.17 -1.19 -12.40
CA PRO A 167 29.25 0.26 -12.56
C PRO A 167 28.03 0.99 -12.01
N LEU A 168 26.84 0.42 -12.20
CA LEU A 168 25.59 1.00 -11.72
C LEU A 168 25.51 0.94 -10.19
N VAL A 169 25.88 -0.20 -9.61
CA VAL A 169 25.89 -0.37 -8.14
C VAL A 169 26.89 0.59 -7.50
N ARG A 170 28.08 0.80 -8.10
CA ARG A 170 29.04 1.81 -7.62
C ARG A 170 28.43 3.21 -7.56
N VAL A 171 27.67 3.60 -8.59
CA VAL A 171 26.98 4.89 -8.62
C VAL A 171 25.98 4.98 -7.47
N PHE A 172 25.14 3.98 -7.27
CA PHE A 172 24.16 3.96 -6.17
C PHE A 172 24.83 4.03 -4.79
N TYR A 173 25.91 3.26 -4.61
CA TYR A 173 26.70 3.20 -3.39
C TYR A 173 27.46 4.48 -3.05
N ALA A 174 27.69 5.35 -4.03
CA ALA A 174 28.29 6.67 -3.84
C ALA A 174 27.25 7.76 -3.53
N MET A 175 25.95 7.47 -3.67
CA MET A 175 24.91 8.44 -3.38
C MET A 175 24.70 8.62 -1.87
N PRO A 176 24.30 9.82 -1.42
CA PRO A 176 23.87 10.01 -0.04
C PRO A 176 22.66 9.11 0.30
N PRO A 177 22.59 8.47 1.48
CA PRO A 177 21.51 7.53 1.80
C PRO A 177 20.10 8.11 1.66
N LEU A 178 19.93 9.42 1.91
CA LEU A 178 18.65 10.11 1.76
C LEU A 178 18.12 10.15 0.32
N SER A 179 18.98 9.98 -0.70
CA SER A 179 18.53 9.92 -2.09
C SER A 179 17.78 8.63 -2.42
N SER A 180 17.82 7.62 -1.54
CA SER A 180 17.04 6.37 -1.66
C SER A 180 15.53 6.60 -1.77
N ILE A 181 15.02 7.74 -1.30
CA ILE A 181 13.60 8.10 -1.42
C ILE A 181 13.24 8.48 -2.87
N LEU A 182 14.20 8.96 -3.66
CA LEU A 182 13.93 9.50 -5.00
C LEU A 182 13.38 8.46 -5.98
N PRO A 183 13.98 7.26 -6.15
CA PRO A 183 13.46 6.28 -7.09
C PRO A 183 11.97 5.93 -6.89
N PRO A 184 11.52 5.48 -5.69
CA PRO A 184 10.11 5.13 -5.50
C PRO A 184 9.20 6.37 -5.59
N ALA A 185 9.65 7.54 -5.12
CA ALA A 185 8.87 8.77 -5.22
C ALA A 185 8.63 9.19 -6.67
N LEU A 186 9.64 9.11 -7.54
CA LEU A 186 9.50 9.43 -8.97
C LEU A 186 8.49 8.52 -9.67
N VAL A 187 8.47 7.23 -9.32
CA VAL A 187 7.49 6.29 -9.87
C VAL A 187 6.09 6.60 -9.36
N GLY A 188 5.92 6.91 -8.07
CA GLY A 188 4.63 7.34 -7.51
C GLY A 188 4.10 8.62 -8.19
N VAL A 189 4.97 9.61 -8.44
CA VAL A 189 4.61 10.81 -9.21
C VAL A 189 4.23 10.45 -10.64
N ALA A 190 4.96 9.53 -11.30
CA ALA A 190 4.62 9.09 -12.65
C ALA A 190 3.25 8.41 -12.72
N MET A 191 2.89 7.58 -11.73
CA MET A 191 1.54 6.98 -11.62
C MET A 191 0.46 8.06 -11.49
N TYR A 192 0.67 9.03 -10.61
CA TYR A 192 -0.26 10.14 -10.42
C TYR A 192 -0.44 10.99 -11.68
N LEU A 193 0.66 11.31 -12.37
CA LEU A 193 0.63 12.07 -13.62
C LEU A 193 -0.06 11.29 -14.75
N LEU A 194 0.13 9.97 -14.81
CA LEU A 194 -0.56 9.12 -15.77
C LEU A 194 -2.09 9.15 -15.55
N ASP A 195 -2.54 9.00 -14.30
CA ASP A 195 -3.96 9.11 -13.92
C ASP A 195 -4.52 10.50 -14.27
N ARG A 196 -3.79 11.58 -13.96
CA ARG A 196 -4.22 12.95 -14.29
C ARG A 196 -4.36 13.18 -15.80
N ARG A 197 -3.41 12.67 -16.60
CA ARG A 197 -3.45 12.80 -18.06
C ARG A 197 -4.61 12.02 -18.68
N HIS A 198 -4.86 10.80 -18.21
CA HIS A 198 -5.97 9.96 -18.68
C HIS A 198 -7.33 10.63 -18.45
N LYS A 199 -7.50 11.26 -17.30
CA LYS A 199 -8.71 12.04 -17.00
C LYS A 199 -8.90 13.23 -17.94
N ALA A 200 -7.82 13.95 -18.25
CA ALA A 200 -7.88 15.11 -19.13
C ALA A 200 -8.21 14.75 -20.59
N SER A 201 -7.89 13.54 -21.05
CA SER A 201 -8.27 13.07 -22.39
C SER A 201 -9.70 12.54 -22.49
N ASN A 202 -10.36 12.26 -21.37
CA ASN A 202 -11.70 11.64 -21.28
C ASN A 202 -12.72 12.57 -20.58
N ALA A 203 -12.42 13.87 -20.52
CA ALA A 203 -13.28 14.94 -20.02
C ALA A 203 -13.70 15.83 -21.20
#